data_AF-A0A932JXF3-F1
#
_entry.id   AF-A0A932JXF3-F1
#
_cell.length_a   1.000
_cell.length_b   1.000
_cell.length_c   1.000
_cell.angle_alpha   90.00
_cell.angle_beta   90.00
_cell.angle_gamma   90.00
#
_symmetry.space_group_name_H-M   'P 1'
#
loop_
_entity.id
_entity.type
_entity.pdbx_description
1 polymer ?
#
loop_
_entity_poly.entity_id
_entity_poly.type
_entity_poly.pdbx_seq_one_letter_code
_entity_poly.pdbx_strand_id
1 'polypeptide(L)' 'MDARERLERTIMGIEQSIPEMRGRLAFFPPDHLERKYTEKFIASMEAELARAKQELEALGK' A
#
# COMPACT_ATOMS: atom_id res chain seq x y z
N MET A 1 8.68 6.18 19.79
CA MET A 1 8.70 5.76 18.38
C MET A 1 9.24 6.92 17.56
N ASP A 2 10.43 6.80 16.99
CA ASP A 2 11.02 7.85 16.17
C ASP A 2 10.34 7.93 14.78
N ALA A 3 10.62 8.98 14.00
CA ALA A 3 9.97 9.18 12.71
C ALA A 3 10.32 8.09 11.69
N ARG A 4 11.55 7.55 11.76
CA ARG A 4 12.04 6.50 10.88
C ARG A 4 11.35 5.17 11.19
N GLU A 5 11.29 4.78 12.47
CA GLU A 5 10.61 3.57 12.95
C GLU A 5 9.11 3.58 12.58
N ARG A 6 8.47 4.75 12.61
CA ARG A 6 7.08 4.91 12.13
C ARG A 6 6.97 4.64 10.63
N LEU A 7 7.84 5.23 9.81
CA LEU A 7 7.83 5.03 8.35
C LEU A 7 8.16 3.57 7.97
N GLU A 8 9.14 2.96 8.62
CA GLU A 8 9.50 1.55 8.41
C GLU A 8 8.31 0.63 8.73
N ARG A 9 7.59 0.88 9.83
CA ARG A 9 6.36 0.14 10.17
C ARG A 9 5.25 0.35 9.13
N THR A 10 5.04 1.58 8.66
CA THR A 10 4.03 1.87 7.63
C THR A 10 4.37 1.17 6.31
N ILE A 11 5.61 1.25 5.86
CA ILE A 11 6.10 0.58 4.65
C ILE A 11 5.85 -0.93 4.75
N MET A 12 6.27 -1.56 5.85
CA MET A 12 6.09 -2.98 6.07
C MET A 12 4.61 -3.38 6.07
N GLY A 13 3.75 -2.60 6.72
CA GLY A 13 2.31 -2.85 6.75
C GLY A 13 1.69 -2.79 5.35
N ILE A 14 2.03 -1.76 4.58
CA ILE A 14 1.52 -1.60 3.21
C ILE A 14 2.02 -2.72 2.29
N GLU A 15 3.30 -3.09 2.38
CA GLU A 15 3.89 -4.17 1.57
C GLU A 15 3.26 -5.53 1.84
N GLN A 16 2.83 -5.80 3.08
CA GLN A 16 2.11 -7.02 3.44
C GLN A 16 0.65 -7.01 2.97
N SER A 17 -0.01 -5.85 2.99
CA SER A 17 -1.43 -5.73 2.65
C SER A 17 -1.69 -5.69 1.14
N ILE A 18 -0.80 -5.14 0.30
CA ILE A 18 -1.00 -5.07 -1.17
C ILE A 18 -1.22 -6.47 -1.78
N PRO A 19 -0.40 -7.51 -1.50
CA PRO A 19 -0.61 -8.86 -2.00
C PRO A 19 -1.96 -9.46 -1.58
N GLU A 20 -2.39 -9.22 -0.34
CA GLU A 20 -3.68 -9.69 0.16
C GLU A 20 -4.84 -9.06 -0.64
N MET A 21 -4.81 -7.73 -0.82
CA MET A 21 -5.83 -7.01 -1.58
C MET A 21 -5.86 -7.44 -3.06
N ARG A 22 -4.68 -7.66 -3.67
CA ARG A 22 -4.59 -8.21 -5.02
C ARG A 22 -5.18 -9.61 -5.11
N GLY A 23 -4.96 -10.45 -4.09
CA GLY A 23 -5.58 -11.78 -3.99
C GLY A 23 -7.11 -11.70 -3.97
N ARG A 24 -7.69 -10.68 -3.31
CA ARG A 24 -9.14 -10.48 -3.27
C ARG A 24 -9.76 -10.21 -4.65
N LEU A 25 -9.02 -9.60 -5.58
CA LEU A 25 -9.49 -9.33 -6.94
C LEU A 25 -9.88 -10.60 -7.71
N ALA A 26 -9.29 -11.75 -7.37
CA ALA A 26 -9.62 -13.03 -7.99
C ALA A 26 -11.07 -13.48 -7.73
N PHE A 27 -11.70 -12.98 -6.66
CA PHE A 27 -13.07 -13.33 -6.29
C PHE A 27 -14.11 -12.35 -6.86
N PHE A 28 -13.68 -11.26 -7.50
CA PHE A 28 -14.58 -10.25 -8.06
C PHE A 28 -14.53 -10.24 -9.59
N PRO A 29 -15.69 -10.41 -10.26
CA PRO A 29 -15.79 -10.23 -11.70
C PRO A 29 -15.27 -8.85 -12.16
N PRO A 30 -14.74 -8.72 -13.40
CA PRO A 30 -14.19 -7.45 -13.92
C PRO A 30 -15.13 -6.24 -13.78
N ASP A 31 -16.43 -6.43 -13.99
CA ASP A 31 -17.42 -5.34 -13.91
C ASP A 31 -17.98 -5.10 -12.49
N HIS A 32 -17.54 -5.88 -11.50
CA HIS A 32 -18.03 -5.77 -10.14
C HIS A 32 -17.53 -4.48 -9.48
N LEU A 33 -18.43 -3.75 -8.82
CA LEU A 33 -18.12 -2.48 -8.17
C LEU A 33 -17.02 -2.64 -7.10
N GLU A 34 -17.06 -3.72 -6.32
CA GLU A 34 -16.05 -4.04 -5.30
C GLU A 34 -14.64 -4.21 -5.90
N ARG A 35 -14.55 -4.75 -7.12
CA ARG A 35 -13.28 -4.89 -7.82
C ARG A 35 -12.69 -3.52 -8.12
N LYS A 36 -13.50 -2.62 -8.68
CA LYS A 36 -13.08 -1.23 -9.00
C LYS A 36 -12.64 -0.48 -7.75
N TYR A 37 -13.32 -0.67 -6.62
CA TYR A 37 -12.91 -0.07 -5.34
C TYR A 37 -11.62 -0.68 -4.81
N THR A 38 -11.48 -2.00 -4.87
CA THR A 38 -10.26 -2.70 -4.43
C THR A 38 -9.06 -2.28 -5.29
N GLU A 39 -9.21 -2.16 -6.60
CA GLU A 39 -8.17 -1.68 -7.52
C GLU A 39 -7.76 -0.23 -7.19
N LYS A 40 -8.72 0.67 -6.95
CA LYS A 40 -8.42 2.04 -6.51
C LYS A 40 -7.72 2.07 -5.15
N PHE A 41 -8.14 1.22 -4.23
CA PHE A 41 -7.53 1.13 -2.90
C PHE A 41 -6.08 0.66 -2.99
N ILE A 42 -5.80 -0.40 -3.77
CA ILE A 42 -4.43 -0.87 -4.06
C ILE A 42 -3.59 0.26 -4.65
N ALA A 43 -4.11 1.00 -5.65
CA ALA A 43 -3.40 2.13 -6.24
C ALA A 43 -3.06 3.23 -5.20
N SER A 44 -3.97 3.49 -4.27
CA SER A 44 -3.72 4.45 -3.18
C SER A 44 -2.64 3.97 -2.21
N MET A 45 -2.63 2.68 -1.88
CA MET A 45 -1.60 2.04 -1.05
C MET A 45 -0.24 2.09 -1.73
N GLU A 46 -0.17 1.82 -3.03
CA GLU A 46 1.08 1.89 -3.81
C GLU A 46 1.64 3.33 -3.84
N ALA A 47 0.78 4.33 -4.00
CA ALA A 47 1.17 5.73 -3.94
C ALA A 47 1.64 6.15 -2.55
N GLU A 48 1.02 5.65 -1.48
CA GLU A 48 1.47 5.88 -0.11
C GLU A 48 2.80 5.18 0.17
N LEU A 49 2.99 3.94 -0.28
CA LEU A 49 4.24 3.21 -0.16
C LEU A 49 5.40 3.96 -0.82
N ALA A 50 5.18 4.46 -2.05
CA ALA A 50 6.18 5.24 -2.77
C ALA A 50 6.57 6.51 -2.00
N ARG A 51 5.58 7.25 -1.46
CA ARG A 51 5.83 8.45 -0.65
C ARG A 51 6.59 8.13 0.65
N ALA A 52 6.17 7.09 1.37
CA ALA A 52 6.82 6.69 2.61
C ALA A 52 8.28 6.24 2.38
N LYS A 53 8.56 5.52 1.28
CA LYS A 53 9.93 5.15 0.89
C LYS A 53 10.80 6.37 0.56
N GLN A 54 10.24 7.36 -0.16
CA GLN A 54 10.95 8.62 -0.44
C GLN A 54 11.24 9.41 0.84
N GLU A 55 10.28 9.49 1.77
CA GLU A 55 10.46 10.16 3.05
C GLU A 55 11.50 9.46 3.92
N LEU A 56 11.48 8.12 3.96
CA LEU A 56 12.47 7.33 4.68
C LEU A 56 13.89 7.53 4.11
N GLU A 57 14.03 7.60 2.79
CA GLU A 57 15.31 7.93 2.14
C GLU A 57 15.78 9.35 2.50
N ALA A 58 14.86 10.31 2.56
CA ALA A 58 15.18 11.69 2.93
C ALA A 58 15.62 11.83 4.40
N LEU A 59 15.13 10.98 5.31
CA LEU A 59 15.58 10.93 6.71
C LEU A 59 16.95 10.25 6.89
N GLY A 60 17.39 9.46 5.91
CA GLY A 60 18.68 8.78 5.91
C GLY A 60 19.83 9.57 5.28
N LYS A 61 19.55 10.75 4.70
CA LYS A 61 20.53 11.72 4.20
C LYS A 61 20.77 12.81 5.24
#